data_AF-A0A0E4GCN3-F1
#
_entry.id   AF-A0A0E4GCN3-F1
#
_cell.length_a   1.000
_cell.length_b   1.000
_cell.length_c   1.000
_cell.angle_alpha   90.00
_cell.angle_beta   90.00
_cell.angle_gamma   90.00
#
_symmetry.space_group_name_H-M   'P 1'
#
loop_
_entity.id
_entity.type
_entity.pdbx_description
1 polymer ?
#
loop_
_entity_poly.entity_id
_entity_poly.type
_entity_poly.pdbx_seq_one_letter_code
_entity_poly.pdbx_strand_id
1 'polypeptide(L)'
;MTTDSNLGTQTQENTIPIFDPEDVEKNKTMAGLAYIFFFLPLLACPDSQFGRFHANQGLLLLILALGGNMILMIIPIIGWMLMPIYALGILILAIMGLVNGFSGKAKNLPIIGKFRLLK
;
A
#
# COMPACT_ATOMS: atom_id res chain seq x y z
N MET A 1 -12.56 -0.45 -46.43
CA MET A 1 -12.16 0.87 -45.94
C MET A 1 -12.06 0.76 -44.43
N THR A 2 -10.94 1.23 -43.89
CA THR A 2 -10.33 0.89 -42.60
C THR A 2 -11.15 1.30 -41.37
N THR A 3 -11.22 0.36 -40.43
CA THR A 3 -11.27 0.49 -38.96
C THR A 3 -11.20 1.90 -38.38
N ASP A 4 -12.29 2.35 -37.75
CA ASP A 4 -12.23 3.44 -36.78
C ASP A 4 -11.74 2.90 -35.43
N SER A 5 -10.55 3.36 -35.08
CA SER A 5 -9.87 3.06 -33.84
C SER A 5 -10.71 3.48 -32.64
N ASN A 6 -11.12 2.48 -31.86
CA ASN A 6 -11.49 2.61 -30.47
C ASN A 6 -10.25 3.10 -29.70
N LEU A 7 -10.00 4.41 -29.71
CA LEU A 7 -8.87 5.03 -29.02
C LEU A 7 -9.20 5.08 -27.53
N GLY A 8 -8.92 3.95 -26.89
CA GLY A 8 -8.99 3.76 -25.45
C GLY A 8 -8.21 4.84 -24.72
N THR A 9 -8.95 5.70 -24.04
CA THR A 9 -8.50 6.23 -22.76
C THR A 9 -9.44 5.63 -21.72
N GLN A 10 -9.28 4.33 -21.46
CA GLN A 10 -9.86 3.74 -20.27
C GLN A 10 -9.12 4.34 -19.09
N THR A 11 -9.75 5.33 -18.45
CA THR A 11 -9.43 5.74 -17.09
C THR A 11 -9.23 4.46 -16.28
N GLN A 12 -8.02 4.18 -15.80
CA GLN A 12 -7.74 3.01 -14.97
C GLN A 12 -8.79 2.97 -13.86
N GLU A 13 -9.76 2.07 -13.97
CA GLU A 13 -10.67 1.84 -12.87
C GLU A 13 -9.80 1.40 -11.69
N ASN A 14 -9.87 2.15 -10.60
CA ASN A 14 -9.19 1.88 -9.34
C ASN A 14 -9.85 0.67 -8.65
N THR A 15 -10.05 -0.41 -9.39
CA THR A 15 -10.68 -1.64 -8.92
C THR A 15 -9.62 -2.47 -8.22
N ILE A 16 -9.91 -2.86 -6.99
CA ILE A 16 -9.03 -3.76 -6.24
C ILE A 16 -8.99 -5.09 -7.00
N PRO A 17 -7.79 -5.64 -7.31
CA PRO A 17 -7.71 -6.92 -8.01
C PRO A 17 -8.44 -7.99 -7.23
N ILE A 18 -9.12 -8.90 -7.94
CA ILE A 18 -9.64 -10.12 -7.35
C ILE A 18 -8.46 -11.08 -7.25
N PHE A 19 -8.15 -11.52 -6.04
CA PHE A 19 -7.07 -12.46 -5.77
C PHE A 19 -7.61 -13.89 -5.67
N ASP A 20 -6.81 -14.85 -6.08
CA ASP A 20 -7.10 -16.28 -5.88
C ASP A 20 -7.22 -16.57 -4.37
N PRO A 21 -8.33 -17.16 -3.89
CA PRO A 21 -8.49 -17.55 -2.49
C PRO A 21 -7.33 -18.40 -1.94
N GLU A 22 -6.71 -19.26 -2.77
CA GLU A 22 -5.57 -20.08 -2.33
C GLU A 22 -4.32 -19.22 -2.10
N ASP A 23 -4.05 -18.24 -2.97
CA ASP A 23 -2.97 -17.27 -2.80
C ASP A 23 -3.16 -16.46 -1.51
N VAL A 24 -4.38 -15.98 -1.26
CA VAL A 24 -4.72 -15.22 -0.06
C VAL A 24 -4.48 -16.05 1.21
N GLU A 25 -5.04 -17.25 1.29
CA GLU A 25 -4.93 -18.09 2.49
C GLU A 25 -3.49 -18.49 2.78
N LYS A 26 -2.72 -18.83 1.75
CA LYS A 26 -1.31 -19.22 1.88
C LYS A 26 -0.41 -18.06 2.32
N ASN A 27 -0.68 -16.84 1.84
CA ASN A 27 0.27 -15.72 1.95
C ASN A 27 -0.16 -14.59 2.91
N LYS A 28 -1.34 -14.67 3.54
CA LYS A 28 -1.86 -13.62 4.46
C LYS A 28 -0.94 -13.24 5.61
N THR A 29 -0.17 -14.18 6.13
CA THR A 29 0.82 -13.87 7.18
C THR A 29 1.90 -12.93 6.67
N MET A 30 2.49 -13.23 5.51
CA MET A 30 3.50 -12.35 4.90
C MET A 30 2.87 -11.02 4.49
N ALA A 31 1.66 -11.03 3.94
CA ALA A 31 0.92 -9.84 3.55
C ALA A 31 0.66 -8.89 4.74
N GLY A 32 0.29 -9.43 5.91
CA GLY A 32 0.19 -8.65 7.14
C GLY A 32 1.55 -8.06 7.55
N LEU A 33 2.60 -8.87 7.58
CA LEU A 33 3.96 -8.43 7.95
C LEU A 33 4.55 -7.36 7.01
N ALA A 34 4.02 -7.19 5.80
CA ALA A 34 4.40 -6.14 4.86
C ALA A 34 4.30 -4.72 5.44
N TYR A 35 3.44 -4.50 6.45
CA TYR A 35 3.31 -3.19 7.10
C TYR A 35 4.33 -2.93 8.21
N ILE A 36 5.11 -3.93 8.57
CA ILE A 36 6.30 -3.80 9.42
C ILE A 36 7.54 -3.72 8.52
N PHE A 37 7.66 -4.66 7.57
CA PHE A 37 8.72 -4.69 6.57
C PHE A 37 8.16 -5.02 5.18
N PHE A 38 8.03 -4.00 4.34
CA PHE A 38 7.34 -4.11 3.04
C PHE A 38 7.92 -5.15 2.08
N PHE A 39 9.21 -5.47 2.20
CA PHE A 39 9.90 -6.40 1.31
C PHE A 39 9.72 -7.88 1.70
N LEU A 40 9.14 -8.19 2.88
CA LEU A 40 8.95 -9.57 3.33
C LEU A 40 8.15 -10.43 2.33
N PRO A 41 6.97 -10.01 1.83
CA PRO A 41 6.27 -10.79 0.80
C PRO A 41 7.07 -10.98 -0.48
N LEU A 42 7.88 -9.98 -0.87
CA LEU A 42 8.65 -10.03 -2.11
C LEU A 42 9.76 -11.08 -2.06
N LEU A 43 10.29 -11.38 -0.87
CA LEU A 43 11.33 -12.38 -0.68
C LEU A 43 10.75 -13.77 -0.34
N ALA A 44 9.73 -13.81 0.53
CA ALA A 44 9.17 -15.05 1.05
C ALA A 44 8.12 -15.69 0.13
N CYS A 45 7.37 -14.88 -0.62
CA CYS A 45 6.34 -15.34 -1.56
C CYS A 45 6.32 -14.50 -2.85
N PRO A 46 7.43 -14.49 -3.62
CA PRO A 46 7.62 -13.59 -4.78
C PRO A 46 6.53 -13.70 -5.86
N ASP A 47 5.90 -14.87 -5.99
CA ASP A 47 4.85 -15.17 -6.97
C ASP A 47 3.43 -14.78 -6.50
N SER A 48 3.28 -14.38 -5.23
CA SER A 48 1.99 -14.00 -4.65
C SER A 48 1.56 -12.60 -5.12
N GLN A 49 0.46 -12.53 -5.87
CA GLN A 49 -0.11 -11.24 -6.25
C GLN A 49 -0.70 -10.52 -5.02
N PHE A 50 -1.31 -11.27 -4.10
CA PHE A 50 -1.83 -10.74 -2.84
C PHE A 50 -0.72 -10.20 -1.94
N GLY A 51 0.37 -10.96 -1.78
CA GLY A 51 1.56 -10.53 -1.05
C GLY A 51 2.17 -9.27 -1.66
N ARG A 52 2.29 -9.21 -3.00
CA ARG A 52 2.81 -8.04 -3.73
C ARG A 52 1.92 -6.80 -3.59
N PHE A 53 0.60 -6.97 -3.54
CA PHE A 53 -0.34 -5.87 -3.25
C PHE A 53 -0.04 -5.24 -1.88
N HIS A 54 0.11 -6.05 -0.82
CA HIS A 54 0.38 -5.54 0.52
C HIS A 54 1.82 -5.02 0.67
N ALA A 55 2.80 -5.62 -0.02
CA ALA A 55 4.15 -5.08 -0.14
C ALA A 55 4.14 -3.67 -0.75
N ASN A 56 3.34 -3.44 -1.79
CA ASN A 56 3.20 -2.12 -2.41
C ASN A 56 2.59 -1.10 -1.44
N GLN A 57 1.55 -1.48 -0.70
CA GLN A 57 0.95 -0.61 0.32
C GLN A 57 1.94 -0.30 1.45
N GLY A 58 2.70 -1.29 1.92
CA GLY A 58 3.73 -1.11 2.94
C GLY A 58 4.85 -0.17 2.47
N LEU A 59 5.28 -0.29 1.22
CA LEU A 59 6.27 0.61 0.62
C LEU A 59 5.76 2.05 0.53
N LEU A 60 4.52 2.23 0.06
CA LEU A 60 3.90 3.56 0.01
C LEU A 60 3.75 4.18 1.40
N LEU A 61 3.40 3.37 2.40
CA LEU A 61 3.31 3.84 3.78
C LEU A 61 4.67 4.26 4.33
N LEU A 62 5.74 3.51 4.04
CA LEU A 62 7.11 3.88 4.39
C LEU A 62 7.53 5.19 3.74
N ILE A 63 7.29 5.34 2.42
CA ILE A 63 7.60 6.57 1.68
C ILE A 63 6.82 7.75 2.27
N LEU A 64 5.53 7.56 2.55
CA LEU A 64 4.71 8.59 3.19
C LEU A 64 5.34 8.99 4.53
N ALA A 65 5.58 8.02 5.41
CA ALA A 65 6.11 8.24 6.76
C ALA A 65 7.44 9.01 6.76
N LEU A 66 8.39 8.60 5.91
CA LEU A 66 9.70 9.25 5.82
C LEU A 66 9.60 10.64 5.17
N GLY A 67 8.86 10.76 4.06
CA GLY A 67 8.68 12.02 3.34
C GLY A 67 7.97 13.08 4.20
N GLY A 68 6.92 12.70 4.91
CA GLY A 68 6.19 13.62 5.79
C GLY A 68 7.02 14.07 6.99
N ASN A 69 7.77 13.16 7.63
CA ASN A 69 8.69 13.54 8.71
C ASN A 69 9.78 14.50 8.22
N MET A 70 10.37 14.25 7.05
CA MET A 70 11.40 15.14 6.48
C MET A 70 10.86 16.55 6.22
N ILE A 71 9.64 16.67 5.69
CA ILE A 71 8.99 17.97 5.46
C ILE A 71 8.68 18.68 6.78
N LEU A 72 8.10 17.97 7.76
CA LEU A 72 7.72 18.55 9.05
C LEU A 72 8.93 18.99 9.89
N MET A 73 10.07 18.32 9.75
CA MET A 73 11.30 18.68 10.46
C MET A 73 11.85 20.05 10.05
N ILE A 74 11.67 20.43 8.79
CA ILE A 74 12.15 21.71 8.22
C ILE A 74 11.33 22.91 8.74
N ILE A 75 10.08 22.69 9.15
CA ILE A 75 9.17 23.75 9.60
C ILE A 75 9.25 23.84 11.14
N PRO A 76 9.97 24.82 11.72
CA PRO A 76 10.13 24.92 13.16
C PRO A 76 8.80 25.23 13.86
N ILE A 77 8.68 24.83 15.13
CA ILE A 77 7.53 25.05 16.01
C ILE A 77 6.24 24.34 15.51
N ILE A 78 5.66 24.77 14.39
CA ILE A 78 4.42 24.21 13.84
C ILE A 78 4.64 22.77 13.37
N GLY A 79 5.68 22.52 12.57
CA GLY A 79 5.98 21.17 12.08
C GLY A 79 6.24 20.20 13.22
N TRP A 80 6.94 20.67 14.26
CA TRP A 80 7.25 19.87 15.44
C TRP A 80 6.03 19.53 16.29
N MET A 81 5.09 20.48 16.41
CA MET A 81 3.81 20.23 17.09
C MET A 81 2.91 19.25 16.32
N LEU A 82 2.99 19.26 14.99
CA LEU A 82 2.23 18.35 14.13
C LEU A 82 2.85 16.95 14.01
N MET A 83 4.16 16.80 14.22
CA MET A 83 4.85 15.50 14.16
C MET A 83 4.18 14.37 14.96
N PRO A 84 3.79 14.54 16.24
CA PRO A 84 3.12 13.46 16.99
C PRO A 84 1.75 13.09 16.39
N ILE A 85 0.98 14.07 15.90
CA ILE A 85 -0.32 13.83 15.27
C ILE A 85 -0.13 13.09 13.94
N TYR A 86 0.85 13.52 13.16
CA TYR A 86 1.23 12.88 11.91
C TYR A 86 1.68 11.43 12.14
N ALA A 87 2.55 11.19 13.12
CA ALA A 87 3.00 9.86 13.50
C ALA A 87 1.84 8.95 13.93
N LEU A 88 0.86 9.49 14.66
CA LEU A 88 -0.36 8.75 15.01
C LEU A 88 -1.18 8.38 13.77
N GLY A 89 -1.32 9.29 12.80
CA GLY A 89 -1.97 9.00 11.52
C GLY A 89 -1.26 7.87 10.74
N ILE A 90 0.07 7.90 10.68
CA ILE A 90 0.87 6.82 10.08
C ILE A 90 0.66 5.49 10.81
N LEU A 91 0.66 5.50 12.14
CA LEU A 91 0.43 4.31 12.95
C LEU A 91 -0.97 3.71 12.69
N ILE A 92 -2.00 4.55 12.58
CA ILE A 92 -3.36 4.10 12.24
C ILE A 92 -3.38 3.42 10.86
N LEU A 93 -2.75 4.03 9.85
CA LEU A 93 -2.65 3.43 8.52
C LEU A 93 -1.87 2.10 8.55
N ALA A 94 -0.79 2.03 9.33
CA ALA A 94 -0.02 0.80 9.51
C ALA A 94 -0.87 -0.32 10.11
N ILE A 95 -1.61 -0.04 11.18
CA ILE A 95 -2.50 -1.02 11.84
C ILE A 95 -3.63 -1.46 10.91
N MET A 96 -4.27 -0.53 10.20
CA MET A 96 -5.31 -0.86 9.21
C MET A 96 -4.76 -1.82 8.14
N GLY A 97 -3.56 -1.52 7.64
CA GLY A 97 -2.86 -2.36 6.68
C GLY A 97 -2.56 -3.76 7.24
N LEU A 98 -1.94 -3.80 8.41
CA LEU A 98 -1.57 -5.02 9.13
C LEU A 98 -2.79 -5.95 9.31
N VAL A 99 -3.89 -5.40 9.83
CA VAL A 99 -5.15 -6.13 10.05
C VAL A 99 -5.74 -6.61 8.75
N ASN A 100 -5.74 -5.78 7.69
CA ASN A 100 -6.23 -6.17 6.39
C ASN A 100 -5.40 -7.33 5.80
N GLY A 101 -4.08 -7.25 5.84
CA GLY A 101 -3.18 -8.31 5.37
C GLY A 101 -3.39 -9.63 6.10
N PHE A 102 -3.36 -9.62 7.45
CA PHE A 102 -3.60 -10.83 8.25
C PHE A 102 -5.02 -11.41 8.10
N SER A 103 -6.00 -10.57 7.79
CA SER A 103 -7.38 -10.99 7.57
C SER A 103 -7.66 -11.45 6.13
N GLY A 104 -6.65 -11.50 5.24
CA GLY A 104 -6.83 -11.87 3.84
C GLY A 104 -7.63 -10.84 3.02
N LYS A 105 -7.68 -9.58 3.47
CA LYS A 105 -8.47 -8.51 2.84
C LYS A 105 -7.57 -7.58 2.05
N ALA A 106 -7.70 -7.61 0.73
CA ALA A 106 -7.12 -6.57 -0.10
C ALA A 106 -7.97 -5.29 0.00
N LYS A 107 -7.53 -4.34 0.83
CA LYS A 107 -8.14 -3.01 0.92
C LYS A 107 -7.04 -1.96 0.82
N ASN A 108 -7.24 -1.02 -0.11
CA ASN A 108 -6.34 0.12 -0.27
C ASN A 108 -6.35 0.95 1.02
N LEU A 109 -5.17 1.37 1.49
CA LEU A 109 -5.09 2.34 2.56
C LEU A 109 -5.69 3.68 2.12
N PRO A 110 -6.34 4.43 3.03
CA PRO A 110 -6.73 5.80 2.77
C PRO A 110 -5.56 6.64 2.23
N ILE A 111 -5.87 7.61 1.37
CA ILE A 111 -4.94 8.61 0.81
C ILE A 111 -3.92 8.03 -0.18
N ILE A 112 -3.19 6.98 0.17
CA ILE A 112 -2.05 6.44 -0.61
C ILE A 112 -2.37 5.16 -1.37
N GLY A 113 -3.43 4.43 -1.02
CA GLY A 113 -3.57 3.04 -1.47
C GLY A 113 -3.88 2.85 -2.95
N LYS A 114 -4.17 3.92 -3.70
CA LYS A 114 -4.43 3.88 -5.14
C LYS A 114 -3.16 3.77 -5.98
N PHE A 115 -2.00 4.13 -5.44
CA PHE A 115 -0.75 4.08 -6.21
C PHE A 115 -0.21 2.65 -6.34
N ARG A 116 0.50 2.38 -7.44
CA ARG A 116 1.13 1.09 -7.74
C ARG A 116 2.58 1.34 -8.20
N LEU A 117 3.52 1.05 -7.31
CA LEU A 117 4.97 1.10 -7.53
C LEU A 117 5.53 -0.29 -7.84
N LEU A 118 4.99 -1.34 -7.22
CA LEU A 118 5.34 -2.72 -7.48
C LEU A 118 4.31 -3.32 -8.46
N LYS A 119 4.81 -3.81 -9.60
CA LYS A 119 4.04 -4.54 -10.61
C LYS A 119 4.25 -6.04 -10.47
#